data_AF-A0A8B0SIV2-F1
#
_entry.id   AF-A0A8B0SIV2-F1
#
_cell.length_a   1.000
_cell.length_b   1.000
_cell.length_c   1.000
_cell.angle_alpha   90.00
_cell.angle_beta   90.00
_cell.angle_gamma   90.00
#
_symmetry.space_group_name_H-M   'P 1'
#
loop_
_entity.id
_entity.type
_entity.pdbx_description
1 polymer ?
#
loop_
_entity_poly.entity_id
_entity_poly.type
_entity_poly.pdbx_seq_one_letter_code
_entity_poly.pdbx_strand_id
1 'polypeptide(L)' 'MSELSRLKMRCRRGLKELDVIFQHYLECHYATASPAEIQQLDELLTLQDPIIWDMLLDMTPIPVPYTGLIAKLRVVND' A
#
# COMPACT_ATOMS: atom_id res chain seq x y z
N MET A 1 -10.52 -7.76 16.76
CA MET A 1 -9.96 -7.89 15.39
C MET A 1 -8.68 -7.08 15.36
N SER A 2 -7.58 -7.64 14.89
CA SER A 2 -6.29 -6.94 14.84
C SER A 2 -6.25 -5.97 13.65
N GLU A 3 -5.56 -4.84 13.80
CA GLU A 3 -5.41 -3.81 12.75
C GLU A 3 -4.87 -4.39 11.43
N LEU A 4 -3.95 -5.36 11.52
CA LEU A 4 -3.43 -6.15 10.40
C LEU A 4 -4.55 -6.84 9.60
N SER A 5 -5.53 -7.46 10.27
CA SER A 5 -6.65 -8.14 9.60
C SER A 5 -7.54 -7.15 8.86
N ARG A 6 -7.74 -5.96 9.41
CA ARG A 6 -8.51 -4.88 8.78
C ARG A 6 -7.79 -4.37 7.52
N LEU A 7 -6.48 -4.16 7.58
CA LEU A 7 -5.67 -3.76 6.43
C LEU A 7 -5.61 -4.85 5.36
N LYS A 8 -5.39 -6.12 5.74
CA LYS A 8 -5.45 -7.27 4.80
C LYS A 8 -6.79 -7.31 4.05
N MET A 9 -7.90 -7.01 4.72
CA MET A 9 -9.20 -6.92 4.05
C MET A 9 -9.32 -5.72 3.10
N ARG A 10 -8.73 -4.57 3.44
CA ARG A 10 -8.72 -3.37 2.57
C ARG A 10 -7.79 -3.51 1.35
N CYS A 11 -6.81 -4.40 1.44
CA CYS A 11 -5.90 -4.71 0.33
C CYS A 11 -6.52 -5.64 -0.71
N ARG A 12 -7.62 -6.34 -0.36
CA ARG A 12 -8.38 -7.17 -1.30
C ARG A 12 -9.11 -6.32 -2.33
N ARG A 13 -8.51 -6.21 -3.50
CA ARG A 13 -8.87 -5.28 -4.57
C ARG A 13 -9.18 -6.01 -5.87
N GLY A 14 -9.76 -5.29 -6.83
CA GLY A 14 -10.12 -5.87 -8.13
C GLY A 14 -8.92 -6.23 -9.01
N LEU A 15 -7.74 -5.67 -8.73
CA LEU A 15 -6.48 -5.93 -9.43
C LEU A 15 -5.62 -6.93 -8.65
N LYS A 16 -5.25 -8.03 -9.31
CA LYS A 16 -4.42 -9.09 -8.71
C LYS A 16 -3.02 -8.59 -8.37
N GLU A 17 -2.40 -7.77 -9.23
CA GLU A 17 -1.07 -7.22 -8.94
C GLU A 17 -1.08 -6.39 -7.65
N LEU A 18 -2.07 -5.52 -7.46
CA LEU A 18 -2.19 -4.73 -6.23
C LEU A 18 -2.36 -5.63 -5.00
N ASP A 19 -3.21 -6.66 -5.09
CA ASP A 19 -3.44 -7.60 -3.99
C ASP A 19 -2.12 -8.27 -3.55
N VAL A 20 -1.31 -8.73 -4.50
CA VAL A 20 0.00 -9.36 -4.23
C VAL A 20 0.98 -8.37 -3.62
N ILE A 21 1.13 -7.18 -4.20
CA ILE A 21 2.06 -6.14 -3.72
C ILE A 21 1.71 -5.74 -2.29
N PHE A 22 0.42 -5.46 -2.03
CA PHE A 22 -0.03 -5.06 -0.70
C PHE A 22 0.08 -6.19 0.31
N GLN A 23 -0.25 -7.43 -0.07
CA GLN A 23 -0.13 -8.57 0.83
C GLN A 23 1.34 -8.80 1.21
N HIS A 24 2.25 -8.79 0.24
CA HIS A 24 3.68 -8.96 0.50
C HIS A 24 4.24 -7.82 1.35
N TYR A 25 3.87 -6.57 1.06
CA TYR A 25 4.22 -5.42 1.89
C TYR A 25 3.70 -5.57 3.32
N LEU A 26 2.44 -5.98 3.49
CA LEU A 26 1.87 -6.21 4.82
C LEU A 26 2.53 -7.38 5.56
N GLU A 27 3.13 -8.35 4.89
CA GLU A 27 3.77 -9.48 5.56
C GLU A 27 5.22 -9.17 5.95
N CYS A 28 5.95 -8.44 5.11
CA CYS A 28 7.35 -8.08 5.35
C CYS A 28 7.51 -6.77 6.13
N HIS A 29 6.73 -5.74 5.78
CA HIS A 29 6.89 -4.39 6.31
C HIS A 29 5.97 -4.08 7.47
N TYR A 30 4.76 -4.64 7.56
CA TYR A 30 3.85 -4.33 8.69
C TYR A 30 4.46 -4.65 10.06
N ALA A 31 5.26 -5.72 10.16
CA ALA A 31 5.94 -6.09 11.40
C ALA A 31 6.97 -5.05 11.89
N THR A 32 7.48 -4.22 10.97
CA THR A 32 8.45 -3.15 11.25
C THR A 32 7.88 -1.75 11.02
N ALA A 33 6.62 -1.66 10.57
CA ALA A 33 5.97 -0.40 10.22
C ALA A 33 5.65 0.40 11.47
N SER A 34 5.96 1.68 11.42
CA SER A 34 5.56 2.61 12.48
C SER A 34 4.07 2.90 12.42
N PRO A 35 3.42 3.28 13.54
CA PRO A 35 2.01 3.66 13.54
C PRO A 35 1.68 4.79 12.55
N ALA A 36 2.62 5.70 12.31
CA ALA A 36 2.49 6.73 11.27
C ALA A 36 2.42 6.15 9.85
N GLU A 37 3.24 5.15 9.53
CA GLU A 37 3.21 4.48 8.23
C GLU A 37 1.94 3.66 8.04
N ILE A 38 1.46 3.02 9.11
CA ILE A 38 0.19 2.28 9.10
C ILE A 38 -0.97 3.25 8.81
N GLN A 39 -0.98 4.43 9.42
CA GLN A 39 -1.97 5.46 9.15
C GLN A 39 -1.89 5.95 7.70
N GLN A 40 -0.69 6.22 7.19
CA GLN A 40 -0.48 6.61 5.80
C GLN A 40 -0.94 5.53 4.81
N LEU A 41 -0.70 4.26 5.13
CA LEU A 41 -1.21 3.14 4.34
C LEU A 41 -2.74 3.07 4.38
N ASP A 42 -3.36 3.28 5.54
CA ASP A 42 -4.82 3.29 5.67
C ASP A 42 -5.45 4.43 4.85
N GLU A 43 -4.84 5.62 4.88
CA GLU A 43 -5.22 6.76 4.04
C GLU A 43 -5.04 6.45 2.55
N LEU A 44 -3.89 5.89 2.16
CA LEU A 44 -3.64 5.45 0.79
C LEU A 44 -4.70 4.43 0.37
N LEU A 45 -5.01 3.43 1.20
CA LEU A 45 -6.02 2.41 0.93
C LEU A 45 -7.46 2.96 0.84
N THR A 46 -7.68 4.23 1.17
CA THR A 46 -8.94 4.94 0.93
C THR A 46 -9.06 5.43 -0.51
N LEU A 47 -7.95 5.52 -1.26
CA LEU A 47 -7.94 5.85 -2.68
C LEU A 47 -8.37 4.66 -3.53
N GLN A 48 -8.84 4.97 -4.74
CA GLN A 48 -9.26 3.97 -5.73
C GLN A 48 -8.08 3.17 -6.27
N ASP A 49 -8.33 1.91 -6.62
CA ASP A 49 -7.36 1.00 -7.26
C ASP A 49 -6.60 1.61 -8.44
N PRO A 50 -7.25 2.20 -9.45
CA PRO A 50 -6.54 2.81 -10.58
C PRO A 50 -5.62 3.95 -10.16
N ILE A 51 -5.96 4.73 -9.13
CA ILE A 51 -5.11 5.85 -8.66
C ILE A 51 -3.81 5.30 -8.06
N ILE A 52 -3.92 4.26 -7.24
CA ILE A 52 -2.75 3.66 -6.59
C ILE A 52 -1.88 2.96 -7.63
N TRP A 53 -2.49 2.28 -8.58
CA TRP A 53 -1.78 1.68 -9.70
C TRP A 53 -1.02 2.72 -10.52
N ASP A 54 -1.67 3.85 -10.81
CA ASP A 54 -1.08 4.96 -11.55
C ASP A 54 0.11 5.60 -10.79
N MET A 55 0.01 5.73 -9.47
CA MET A 55 1.13 6.14 -8.60
C MET A 55 2.30 5.15 -8.64
N LEU A 56 2.02 3.83 -8.66
CA LEU A 56 3.06 2.80 -8.79
C LEU A 56 3.74 2.85 -10.17
N LEU A 57 3.02 3.30 -11.21
CA LEU A 57 3.54 3.48 -12.56
C LEU A 57 4.23 4.84 -12.80
N ASP A 58 4.41 5.68 -11.76
CA ASP A 58 4.86 7.10 -11.90
C ASP A 58 3.99 7.94 -12.85
N MET A 59 2.76 7.52 -13.13
CA MET A 59 1.86 8.24 -14.04
C MET A 59 1.20 9.43 -13.34
N THR A 60 1.09 9.40 -12.00
CA THR A 60 0.58 10.50 -11.17
C THR A 60 1.60 10.92 -10.11
N PRO A 61 1.60 12.22 -9.73
CA PRO A 61 2.49 12.71 -8.69
C PRO A 61 2.11 12.12 -7.33
N ILE A 62 3.05 11.42 -6.71
CA ILE A 62 2.90 10.85 -5.37
C ILE A 62 3.05 11.97 -4.34
N PRO A 63 2.04 12.22 -3.48
CA PRO A 63 2.18 13.18 -2.39
C PRO A 63 3.34 12.80 -1.45
N VAL A 64 4.09 13.80 -0.99
CA VAL A 64 5.23 13.67 -0.06
C VAL A 64 5.00 12.67 1.10
N PRO A 65 3.84 12.65 1.80
CA PRO A 65 3.63 11.67 2.87
C PRO A 65 3.66 10.21 2.40
N TYR A 66 3.27 9.92 1.16
CA TYR A 66 3.18 8.55 0.64
C TYR A 66 4.40 8.14 -0.19
N THR A 67 5.32 9.05 -0.49
CA THR A 67 6.49 8.76 -1.35
C THR A 67 7.33 7.61 -0.81
N GLY A 68 7.59 7.57 0.51
CA GLY A 68 8.33 6.48 1.13
C GLY A 68 7.60 5.13 1.08
N LEU A 69 6.27 5.15 1.25
CA LEU A 69 5.43 3.96 1.19
C LEU A 69 5.37 3.40 -0.25
N ILE A 70 5.08 4.26 -1.24
CA ILE A 70 5.02 3.88 -2.65
C ILE A 70 6.38 3.36 -3.13
N ALA A 71 7.49 3.98 -2.72
CA ALA A 71 8.82 3.48 -3.05
C ALA A 71 9.05 2.05 -2.55
N LYS A 72 8.61 1.71 -1.33
CA LYS A 72 8.67 0.33 -0.81
C LYS A 72 7.77 -0.63 -1.59
N LEU A 73 6.55 -0.20 -1.94
CA LEU A 73 5.62 -1.02 -2.73
C LEU A 73 6.19 -1.32 -4.14
N ARG A 74 6.94 -0.40 -4.72
CA ARG A 74 7.60 -0.60 -6.02
C ARG A 74 8.74 -1.61 -5.97
N VAL A 75 9.53 -1.61 -4.91
CA VAL A 75 10.60 -2.61 -4.71
C VAL A 75 10.06 -4.04 -4.68
N VAL A 76 8.82 -4.22 -4.20
CA VAL A 76 8.15 -5.53 -4.16
C VAL A 76 7.63 -5.98 -5.53
N ASN A 77 7.47 -5.04 -6.48
CA ASN A 77 6.98 -5.33 -7.83
C ASN A 77 8.11 -5.71 -8.83
N ASP A 78 9.38 -5.55 -8.45
CA ASP A 78 10.57 -5.92 -9.24
C ASP A 78 11.02 -7.36 -8.93
#